data_AF-A0A9P5L1Q1-F1
#
_entry.id   AF-A0A9P5L1Q1-F1
#
_cell.length_a   1.000
_cell.length_b   1.000
_cell.length_c   1.000
_cell.angle_alpha   90.00
_cell.angle_beta   90.00
_cell.angle_gamma   90.00
#
_symmetry.space_group_name_H-M   'P 1'
#
loop_
_entity.id
_entity.type
_entity.pdbx_description
1 polymer ?
#
loop_
_entity_poly.entity_id
_entity_poly.type
_entity_poly.pdbx_seq_one_letter_code
_entity_poly.pdbx_strand_id
1 'polypeptide(L)'
;MFQVISLSVLVLSATLAPVFANSPASSHNTTCVTLVKTFECRCGHAEFLSLPHANITAPEEARKCASYSKDLQWISNELDPIYITVLTIVIQIELIDARGTAEPQGVSTMFYPMVKDILANATGGVSQPVEYPAGADQNTTSGEKFVLDVINQGLRDCPDQIYALFGYSQGATLILKALDQLEVPALSLVKSVILVGNPYRIPNKLSNVNGTAQRDHAKSVGMFAMSAIQNKSTVPQLSTDVDQSGKVLDYCLEVSL
;
A
#
# COMPACT_ATOMS: atom_id res chain seq x y z
N MET A 1 9.89 18.74 -25.87
CA MET A 1 10.39 18.75 -24.48
C MET A 1 9.31 18.19 -23.55
N PHE A 2 8.92 16.91 -23.75
CA PHE A 2 7.95 16.19 -22.91
C PHE A 2 8.04 14.71 -23.26
N GLN A 3 8.98 13.97 -22.64
CA GLN A 3 8.96 12.49 -22.64
C GLN A 3 10.11 11.91 -21.80
N VAL A 4 10.00 11.97 -20.46
CA VAL A 4 10.90 11.16 -19.61
C VAL A 4 10.19 10.56 -18.37
N ILE A 5 8.95 10.92 -18.05
CA ILE A 5 8.32 10.46 -16.78
C ILE A 5 7.63 9.08 -16.88
N SER A 6 7.57 8.43 -18.04
CA SER A 6 6.68 7.26 -18.24
C SER A 6 7.32 5.87 -18.13
N LEU A 7 8.61 5.72 -17.77
CA LEU A 7 9.25 4.40 -17.71
C LEU A 7 9.27 3.78 -16.30
N SER A 8 9.37 4.58 -15.24
CA SER A 8 9.50 4.06 -13.87
C SER A 8 8.20 3.46 -13.31
N VAL A 9 7.04 3.91 -13.80
CA VAL A 9 5.72 3.40 -13.39
C VAL A 9 5.39 2.07 -14.10
N LEU A 10 5.92 1.85 -15.30
CA LEU A 10 5.64 0.66 -16.10
C LEU A 10 6.41 -0.58 -15.61
N VAL A 11 7.60 -0.39 -15.04
CA VAL A 11 8.45 -1.50 -14.56
C VAL A 11 7.93 -2.08 -13.23
N LEU A 12 7.26 -1.27 -12.39
CA LEU A 12 6.61 -1.76 -11.17
C LEU A 12 5.30 -2.50 -11.44
N SER A 13 4.60 -2.20 -12.54
CA SER A 13 3.31 -2.84 -12.87
C SER A 13 3.48 -4.18 -13.60
N ALA A 14 4.60 -4.39 -14.32
CA ALA A 14 4.85 -5.63 -15.05
C ALA A 14 5.39 -6.79 -14.19
N THR A 15 5.96 -6.52 -13.01
CA THR A 15 6.58 -7.54 -12.15
C THR A 15 5.62 -8.16 -11.11
N LEU A 16 4.43 -7.58 -10.91
CA LEU A 16 3.42 -8.07 -9.95
C LEU A 16 2.31 -8.92 -10.58
N ALA A 17 2.25 -9.01 -11.92
CA ALA A 17 1.18 -9.72 -12.61
C ALA A 17 1.13 -11.26 -12.41
N PRO A 18 2.23 -12.01 -12.16
CA PRO A 18 2.14 -13.47 -12.10
C PRO A 18 1.80 -14.04 -10.72
N VAL A 19 1.73 -13.24 -9.64
CA VAL A 19 1.54 -13.76 -8.27
C VAL A 19 0.10 -14.25 -7.99
N PHE A 20 -0.89 -13.87 -8.81
CA PHE A 20 -2.29 -14.30 -8.63
C PHE A 20 -2.77 -15.41 -9.59
N ALA A 21 -1.93 -15.87 -10.54
CA ALA A 21 -2.40 -16.74 -11.63
C ALA A 21 -2.37 -18.24 -11.32
N ASN A 22 -1.76 -18.68 -10.21
CA ASN A 22 -1.58 -20.11 -9.92
C ASN A 22 -2.29 -20.52 -8.61
N SER A 23 -3.59 -20.73 -8.70
CA SER A 23 -4.32 -21.63 -7.79
C SER A 23 -5.34 -22.44 -8.58
N PRO A 24 -5.39 -23.78 -8.42
CA PRO A 24 -6.25 -24.62 -9.23
C PRO A 24 -7.72 -24.40 -8.87
N ALA A 25 -8.54 -24.07 -9.88
CA ALA A 25 -9.99 -23.99 -9.74
C ALA A 25 -10.56 -25.38 -9.40
N SER A 26 -11.00 -25.58 -8.16
CA SER A 26 -11.81 -26.74 -7.78
C SER A 26 -13.25 -26.47 -8.17
N SER A 27 -13.76 -27.25 -9.13
CA SER A 27 -15.15 -27.16 -9.60
C SER A 27 -16.09 -27.76 -8.56
N HIS A 28 -16.98 -26.95 -7.98
CA HIS A 28 -18.22 -27.47 -7.40
C HIS A 28 -19.42 -26.62 -7.82
N ASN A 29 -20.29 -27.31 -8.57
CA ASN A 29 -21.56 -26.86 -9.13
C ASN A 29 -22.58 -26.68 -7.99
N THR A 30 -22.98 -25.45 -7.68
CA THR A 30 -24.26 -25.21 -6.99
C THR A 30 -24.88 -23.92 -7.50
N THR A 31 -25.99 -24.05 -8.23
CA THR A 31 -26.88 -22.96 -8.61
C THR A 31 -27.53 -22.35 -7.37
N CYS A 32 -27.43 -21.03 -7.20
CA CYS A 32 -28.25 -20.31 -6.22
C CYS A 32 -28.91 -19.06 -6.81
N VAL A 33 -30.16 -18.92 -6.43
CA VAL A 33 -31.25 -18.13 -7.01
C VAL A 33 -31.06 -16.62 -6.83
N THR A 34 -31.54 -15.88 -7.82
CA THR A 34 -31.58 -14.43 -7.95
C THR A 34 -32.25 -13.74 -6.76
N LEU A 35 -31.45 -13.09 -5.90
CA LEU A 35 -31.90 -12.05 -4.99
C LEU A 35 -30.86 -10.93 -5.02
N VAL A 36 -31.31 -9.67 -5.10
CA VAL A 36 -30.46 -8.48 -5.25
C VAL A 36 -29.43 -8.41 -4.11
N LYS A 37 -28.23 -8.93 -4.34
CA LYS A 37 -27.10 -8.87 -3.41
C LYS A 37 -26.40 -7.53 -3.61
N THR A 38 -26.53 -6.60 -2.66
CA THR A 38 -25.49 -5.61 -2.42
C THR A 38 -24.24 -6.39 -2.00
N PHE A 39 -23.25 -6.46 -2.89
CA PHE A 39 -21.98 -7.12 -2.60
C PHE A 39 -21.23 -6.32 -1.53
N GLU A 40 -21.07 -6.92 -0.35
CA GLU A 40 -20.34 -6.36 0.78
C GLU A 40 -18.86 -6.73 0.62
N CYS A 41 -17.95 -5.75 0.60
CA CYS A 41 -16.52 -6.02 0.64
C CYS A 41 -16.16 -6.57 2.00
N ARG A 42 -15.78 -7.85 2.07
CA ARG A 42 -15.37 -8.49 3.33
C ARG A 42 -13.85 -8.59 3.41
N CYS A 43 -13.34 -8.37 4.61
CA CYS A 43 -11.92 -8.47 4.93
C CYS A 43 -11.54 -9.93 5.19
N GLY A 44 -10.49 -10.42 4.53
CA GLY A 44 -9.71 -11.59 4.95
C GLY A 44 -10.32 -12.95 4.62
N HIS A 45 -9.55 -13.76 3.89
CA HIS A 45 -9.72 -15.21 3.85
C HIS A 45 -8.85 -15.84 4.96
N ALA A 46 -9.32 -16.88 5.65
CA ALA A 46 -8.63 -17.47 6.81
C ALA A 46 -7.20 -17.97 6.49
N GLU A 47 -6.92 -18.26 5.22
CA GLU A 47 -5.61 -18.72 4.72
C GLU A 47 -4.50 -17.67 4.86
N PHE A 48 -4.84 -16.38 4.95
CA PHE A 48 -3.84 -15.33 5.19
C PHE A 48 -3.43 -15.24 6.66
N LEU A 49 -4.13 -15.89 7.60
CA LEU A 49 -3.81 -15.81 9.03
C LEU A 49 -2.64 -16.73 9.44
N SER A 50 -2.17 -17.64 8.56
CA SER A 50 -1.03 -18.53 8.83
C SER A 50 0.32 -17.98 8.38
N LEU A 51 0.34 -16.80 7.76
CA LEU A 51 1.59 -16.16 7.35
C LEU A 51 2.29 -15.53 8.57
N PRO A 52 3.63 -15.43 8.55
CA PRO A 52 4.36 -14.86 9.68
C PRO A 52 4.10 -13.36 9.82
N HIS A 53 3.91 -12.91 11.06
CA HIS A 53 4.01 -11.50 11.43
C HIS A 53 5.42 -11.25 11.94
N ALA A 54 6.27 -10.69 11.09
CA ALA A 54 7.63 -10.32 11.46
C ALA A 54 8.01 -9.01 10.79
N ASN A 55 8.87 -8.24 11.47
CA ASN A 55 9.58 -7.15 10.82
C ASN A 55 10.58 -7.77 9.85
N ILE A 56 10.50 -7.40 8.58
CA ILE A 56 11.43 -7.90 7.55
C ILE A 56 12.73 -7.10 7.59
N THR A 57 12.64 -5.79 7.81
CA THR A 57 13.78 -4.89 8.03
C THR A 57 13.88 -4.56 9.51
N ALA A 58 15.11 -4.48 10.05
CA ALA A 58 15.29 -4.06 11.43
C ALA A 58 14.87 -2.59 11.61
N PRO A 59 14.20 -2.20 12.73
CA PRO A 59 13.70 -0.84 12.90
C PRO A 59 14.76 0.26 12.76
N GLU A 60 15.99 -0.01 13.20
CA GLU A 60 17.12 0.90 13.08
C GLU A 60 17.65 1.07 11.66
N GLU A 61 17.43 0.08 10.78
CA GLU A 61 17.80 0.14 9.36
C GLU A 61 16.72 0.88 8.57
N ALA A 62 15.45 0.64 8.88
CA ALA A 62 14.32 1.34 8.28
C ALA A 62 14.32 2.85 8.57
N ARG A 63 14.75 3.24 9.78
CA ARG A 63 14.82 4.66 10.20
C ARG A 63 16.04 5.42 9.70
N LYS A 64 17.07 4.73 9.21
CA LYS A 64 18.17 5.41 8.52
C LYS A 64 17.66 5.78 7.15
N CYS A 65 17.96 6.99 6.64
CA CYS A 65 17.98 7.16 5.20
C CYS A 65 18.79 5.97 4.67
N ALA A 66 18.18 5.14 3.83
CA ALA A 66 18.90 4.00 3.29
C ALA A 66 20.17 4.59 2.66
N SER A 67 21.31 4.35 3.31
CA SER A 67 22.48 5.19 3.15
C SER A 67 23.30 4.57 2.03
N TYR A 68 22.85 4.76 0.80
CA TYR A 68 23.68 4.47 -0.35
C TYR A 68 24.17 5.77 -0.98
N SER A 69 25.26 6.30 -0.41
CA SER A 69 26.03 7.39 -1.04
C SER A 69 27.46 7.51 -0.51
N LYS A 70 27.75 7.22 0.76
CA LYS A 70 29.11 7.46 1.29
C LYS A 70 30.16 6.44 0.86
N ASP A 71 29.83 5.16 0.79
CA ASP A 71 30.83 4.11 0.48
C ASP A 71 31.18 4.00 -1.02
N LEU A 72 30.30 4.49 -1.91
CA LEU A 72 30.58 4.60 -3.35
C LEU A 72 31.24 5.93 -3.76
N GLN A 73 31.31 6.91 -2.86
CA GLN A 73 31.92 8.20 -3.15
C GLN A 73 33.45 8.10 -3.31
N TRP A 74 34.06 7.02 -2.81
CA TRP A 74 35.44 6.65 -3.10
C TRP A 74 35.61 6.13 -4.54
N ILE A 75 34.62 5.41 -5.08
CA ILE A 75 34.66 4.80 -6.42
C ILE A 75 34.38 5.86 -7.52
N SER A 76 33.62 6.92 -7.21
CA SER A 76 33.29 7.98 -8.18
C SER A 76 34.45 8.91 -8.53
N ASN A 77 35.52 8.95 -7.72
CA ASN A 77 36.67 9.82 -7.98
C ASN A 77 37.66 9.22 -9.00
N GLU A 78 37.39 8.00 -9.48
CA GLU A 78 38.33 7.22 -10.30
C GLU A 78 37.72 6.75 -11.64
N LEU A 79 36.47 7.13 -11.95
CA LEU A 79 35.75 6.72 -13.16
C LEU A 79 35.21 7.91 -13.97
N ASP A 80 35.24 7.77 -15.30
CA ASP A 80 34.81 8.78 -16.28
C ASP A 80 33.41 9.35 -15.97
N PRO A 81 33.16 10.66 -16.18
CA PRO A 81 31.89 11.32 -15.88
C PRO A 81 30.69 10.77 -16.67
N ILE A 82 30.91 9.96 -17.72
CA ILE A 82 29.86 9.26 -18.47
C ILE A 82 29.39 8.00 -17.73
N TYR A 83 30.24 7.37 -16.92
CA TYR A 83 29.88 6.17 -16.14
C TYR A 83 29.08 6.51 -14.87
N ILE A 84 29.32 7.68 -14.25
CA ILE A 84 28.57 8.14 -13.05
C ILE A 84 27.07 8.32 -13.33
N THR A 85 26.71 8.78 -14.52
CA THR A 85 25.30 8.95 -14.94
C THR A 85 24.60 7.62 -15.23
N VAL A 86 25.37 6.56 -15.46
CA VAL A 86 24.89 5.19 -15.75
C VAL A 86 24.94 4.30 -14.50
N LEU A 87 25.76 4.66 -13.51
CA LEU A 87 25.96 3.92 -12.27
C LEU A 87 24.90 4.31 -11.23
N THR A 88 23.70 3.75 -11.42
CA THR A 88 22.67 3.52 -10.40
C THR A 88 22.16 4.75 -9.63
N ILE A 89 21.15 5.42 -10.19
CA ILE A 89 20.10 6.01 -9.36
C ILE A 89 19.36 4.84 -8.71
N VAL A 90 19.80 4.41 -7.53
CA VAL A 90 19.02 3.48 -6.72
C VAL A 90 17.88 4.28 -6.13
N ILE A 91 16.72 4.23 -6.77
CA ILE A 91 15.49 4.77 -6.20
C ILE A 91 15.22 3.97 -4.92
N GLN A 92 15.33 4.63 -3.77
CA GLN A 92 15.16 3.97 -2.48
C GLN A 92 13.68 3.96 -2.13
N ILE A 93 13.14 2.75 -1.96
CA ILE A 93 11.74 2.54 -1.67
C ILE A 93 11.56 2.11 -0.22
N GLU A 94 10.71 2.84 0.49
CA GLU A 94 10.25 2.47 1.82
C GLU A 94 8.80 1.98 1.76
N LEU A 95 8.61 0.75 2.24
CA LEU A 95 7.34 0.06 2.25
C LEU A 95 6.72 0.21 3.64
N ILE A 96 5.70 1.04 3.76
CA ILE A 96 4.99 1.30 5.03
C ILE A 96 3.66 0.57 4.99
N ASP A 97 3.48 -0.43 5.83
CA ASP A 97 2.23 -1.19 5.91
C ASP A 97 1.51 -1.00 7.25
N ALA A 98 0.19 -0.85 7.17
CA ALA A 98 -0.71 -0.77 8.31
C ALA A 98 -1.62 -2.00 8.33
N ARG A 99 -1.49 -2.78 9.40
CA ARG A 99 -2.19 -4.04 9.60
C ARG A 99 -3.68 -3.89 9.96
N GLY A 100 -4.38 -5.00 10.04
CA GLY A 100 -5.78 -5.09 10.43
C GLY A 100 -5.96 -5.26 11.94
N THR A 101 -7.22 -5.18 12.36
CA THR A 101 -7.61 -5.37 13.77
C THR A 101 -7.10 -6.69 14.33
N ALA A 102 -6.55 -6.66 15.54
CA ALA A 102 -6.03 -7.81 16.28
C ALA A 102 -4.83 -8.53 15.65
N GLU A 103 -4.26 -8.03 14.55
CA GLU A 103 -2.97 -8.51 14.08
C GLU A 103 -1.87 -8.08 15.09
N PRO A 104 -0.90 -8.97 15.40
CA PRO A 104 0.25 -8.60 16.24
C PRO A 104 1.14 -7.58 15.51
N GLN A 105 1.96 -6.85 16.27
CA GLN A 105 2.88 -5.86 15.69
C GLN A 105 3.88 -6.55 14.74
N GLY A 106 4.01 -6.01 13.54
CA GLY A 106 4.81 -6.54 12.44
C GLY A 106 4.18 -6.18 11.10
N VAL A 107 4.78 -6.68 10.01
CA VAL A 107 4.17 -6.60 8.68
C VAL A 107 2.84 -7.37 8.69
N SER A 108 1.78 -6.76 8.18
CA SER A 108 0.47 -7.37 8.02
C SER A 108 0.56 -8.63 7.16
N THR A 109 -0.12 -9.70 7.57
CA THR A 109 -0.10 -10.95 6.79
C THR A 109 -0.67 -10.79 5.39
N MET A 110 -1.57 -9.82 5.20
CA MET A 110 -2.11 -9.48 3.89
C MET A 110 -1.01 -9.06 2.91
N PHE A 111 0.04 -8.40 3.39
CA PHE A 111 1.09 -7.84 2.53
C PHE A 111 2.44 -8.56 2.68
N TYR A 112 2.61 -9.44 3.68
CA TYR A 112 3.89 -10.09 3.96
C TYR A 112 4.56 -10.73 2.73
N PRO A 113 3.87 -11.56 1.90
CA PRO A 113 4.50 -12.15 0.72
C PRO A 113 4.94 -11.09 -0.30
N MET A 114 4.09 -10.10 -0.55
CA MET A 114 4.37 -9.01 -1.48
C MET A 114 5.55 -8.16 -1.02
N VAL A 115 5.57 -7.75 0.25
CA VAL A 115 6.67 -6.95 0.82
C VAL A 115 7.98 -7.73 0.75
N LYS A 116 7.96 -9.02 1.10
CA LYS A 116 9.14 -9.89 1.00
C LYS A 116 9.67 -9.98 -0.44
N ASP A 117 8.78 -10.18 -1.42
CA ASP A 117 9.16 -10.30 -2.82
C ASP A 117 9.65 -8.97 -3.41
N ILE A 118 9.08 -7.83 -3.00
CA ILE A 118 9.58 -6.50 -3.40
C ILE A 118 10.99 -6.30 -2.85
N LEU A 119 11.22 -6.57 -1.56
CA LEU A 119 12.53 -6.37 -0.93
C LEU A 119 13.61 -7.32 -1.48
N ALA A 120 13.23 -8.53 -1.90
CA ALA A 120 14.14 -9.45 -2.57
C ALA A 120 14.63 -8.94 -3.95
N ASN A 121 13.85 -8.07 -4.59
CA ASN A 121 14.10 -7.57 -5.94
C ASN A 121 14.48 -6.08 -6.01
N ALA A 122 14.28 -5.33 -4.92
CA ALA A 122 14.59 -3.91 -4.82
C ALA A 122 15.87 -3.68 -4.02
N THR A 123 16.98 -3.41 -4.71
CA THR A 123 18.24 -3.04 -4.06
C THR A 123 18.03 -1.79 -3.20
N GLY A 124 18.34 -1.88 -1.90
CA GLY A 124 18.21 -0.74 -0.97
C GLY A 124 16.80 -0.43 -0.49
N GLY A 125 15.80 -1.27 -0.82
CA GLY A 125 14.45 -1.14 -0.26
C GLY A 125 14.41 -1.52 1.22
N VAL A 126 13.51 -0.87 1.97
CA VAL A 126 13.26 -1.17 3.39
C VAL A 126 11.76 -1.30 3.67
N SER A 127 11.39 -2.11 4.66
CA SER A 127 10.01 -2.20 5.14
C SER A 127 9.90 -1.69 6.57
N GLN A 128 8.92 -0.82 6.81
CA GLN A 128 8.63 -0.24 8.10
C GLN A 128 7.13 -0.42 8.44
N PRO A 129 6.76 -1.52 9.12
CA PRO A 129 5.38 -1.71 9.55
C PRO A 129 4.99 -0.64 10.57
N VAL A 130 3.78 -0.10 10.43
CA VAL A 130 3.30 0.99 11.28
C VAL A 130 3.17 0.50 12.73
N GLU A 131 3.78 1.24 13.65
CA GLU A 131 3.67 0.99 15.09
C GLU A 131 2.38 1.65 15.62
N TYR A 132 1.37 0.83 15.91
CA TYR A 132 0.12 1.27 16.54
C TYR A 132 -0.63 0.08 17.15
N PRO A 133 -1.66 0.28 17.99
CA PRO A 133 -2.30 -0.80 18.74
C PRO A 133 -3.03 -1.86 17.90
N ALA A 134 -3.56 -1.51 16.72
CA ALA A 134 -4.45 -2.37 15.93
C ALA A 134 -5.65 -2.95 16.73
N GLY A 135 -6.21 -2.15 17.64
CA GLY A 135 -7.21 -2.58 18.62
C GLY A 135 -8.65 -2.63 18.10
N ALA A 136 -9.54 -3.30 18.82
CA ALA A 136 -10.95 -3.41 18.44
C ALA A 136 -11.71 -2.06 18.49
N ASP A 137 -11.17 -1.06 19.18
CA ASP A 137 -11.70 0.30 19.28
C ASP A 137 -11.59 1.11 17.97
N GLN A 138 -10.92 0.57 16.96
CA GLN A 138 -10.72 1.21 15.65
C GLN A 138 -9.98 2.55 15.72
N ASN A 139 -9.21 2.78 16.80
CA ASN A 139 -8.42 4.00 16.96
C ASN A 139 -7.09 3.90 16.18
N THR A 140 -7.00 4.65 15.09
CA THR A 140 -5.84 4.67 14.18
C THR A 140 -4.91 5.86 14.40
N THR A 141 -5.22 6.78 15.32
CA THR A 141 -4.56 8.10 15.40
C THR A 141 -3.05 8.03 15.62
N SER A 142 -2.56 7.12 16.48
CA SER A 142 -1.11 6.98 16.69
C SER A 142 -0.39 6.47 15.43
N GLY A 143 -1.05 5.62 14.66
CA GLY A 143 -0.50 5.09 13.42
C GLY A 143 -0.54 6.09 12.27
N GLU A 144 -1.57 6.93 12.20
CA GLU A 144 -1.59 8.09 11.28
C GLU A 144 -0.39 9.01 11.57
N LYS A 145 -0.17 9.35 12.84
CA LYS A 145 0.97 10.14 13.27
C LYS A 145 2.30 9.50 12.86
N PHE A 146 2.45 8.19 13.04
CA PHE A 146 3.65 7.47 12.61
C PHE A 146 3.94 7.65 11.12
N VAL A 147 2.94 7.45 10.26
CA VAL A 147 3.08 7.62 8.80
C VAL A 147 3.47 9.05 8.43
N LEU A 148 2.80 10.03 9.04
CA LEU A 148 3.10 11.45 8.82
C LEU A 148 4.53 11.79 9.26
N ASP A 149 4.95 11.33 10.44
CA ASP A 149 6.29 11.62 10.97
C ASP A 149 7.38 11.01 10.07
N VAL A 150 7.21 9.75 9.65
CA VAL A 150 8.16 9.04 8.77
C VAL A 150 8.31 9.76 7.43
N ILE A 151 7.20 10.02 6.72
CA ILE A 151 7.26 10.63 5.39
C ILE A 151 7.81 12.07 5.47
N ASN A 152 7.37 12.85 6.47
CA ASN A 152 7.88 14.21 6.64
C ASN A 152 9.35 14.25 7.06
N GLN A 153 9.83 13.26 7.83
CA GLN A 153 11.25 13.14 8.14
C GLN A 153 12.05 12.82 6.88
N GLY A 154 11.64 11.83 6.09
CA GLY A 154 12.37 11.50 4.86
C GLY A 154 12.28 12.60 3.81
N LEU A 155 11.19 13.39 3.75
CA LEU A 155 11.16 14.60 2.91
C LEU A 155 12.28 15.59 3.26
N ARG A 156 12.66 15.71 4.54
CA ARG A 156 13.75 16.59 5.00
C ARG A 156 15.13 15.97 4.81
N ASP A 157 15.26 14.70 5.17
CA ASP A 157 16.57 14.05 5.33
C ASP A 157 16.98 13.21 4.12
N CYS A 158 16.00 12.68 3.37
CA CYS A 158 16.18 11.73 2.28
C CYS A 158 15.30 12.13 1.07
N PRO A 159 15.57 13.26 0.38
CA PRO A 159 14.66 13.83 -0.63
C PRO A 159 14.40 12.92 -1.85
N ASP A 160 15.27 11.94 -2.10
CA ASP A 160 15.13 10.95 -3.18
C ASP A 160 14.35 9.69 -2.75
N GLN A 161 14.00 9.56 -1.47
CA GLN A 161 13.22 8.45 -0.91
C GLN A 161 11.79 8.50 -1.47
N ILE A 162 11.31 7.36 -1.94
CA ILE A 162 9.92 7.17 -2.33
C ILE A 162 9.22 6.17 -1.42
N TYR A 163 7.90 6.32 -1.30
CA TYR A 163 7.09 5.50 -0.42
C TYR A 163 6.04 4.70 -1.18
N ALA A 164 5.85 3.45 -0.77
CA ALA A 164 4.65 2.68 -1.06
C ALA A 164 3.91 2.40 0.25
N LEU A 165 2.62 2.72 0.28
CA LEU A 165 1.78 2.56 1.47
C LEU A 165 0.83 1.39 1.29
N PHE A 166 0.66 0.57 2.33
CA PHE A 166 -0.23 -0.58 2.32
C PHE A 166 -1.18 -0.50 3.51
N GLY A 167 -2.47 -0.73 3.32
CA GLY A 167 -3.46 -0.67 4.39
C GLY A 167 -4.46 -1.81 4.29
N TYR A 168 -4.55 -2.63 5.33
CA TYR A 168 -5.52 -3.74 5.39
C TYR A 168 -6.56 -3.50 6.48
N SER A 169 -7.85 -3.62 6.13
CA SER A 169 -8.96 -3.50 7.08
C SER A 169 -8.89 -2.20 7.90
N GLN A 170 -8.60 -2.26 9.20
CA GLN A 170 -8.36 -1.08 10.03
C GLN A 170 -7.19 -0.22 9.52
N GLY A 171 -6.11 -0.85 9.07
CA GLY A 171 -4.97 -0.16 8.47
C GLY A 171 -5.30 0.57 7.17
N ALA A 172 -6.31 0.12 6.42
CA ALA A 172 -6.80 0.90 5.27
C ALA A 172 -7.42 2.24 5.71
N THR A 173 -8.14 2.25 6.84
CA THR A 173 -8.66 3.48 7.45
C THR A 173 -7.53 4.42 7.86
N LEU A 174 -6.48 3.87 8.48
CA LEU A 174 -5.29 4.61 8.90
C LEU A 174 -4.62 5.28 7.70
N ILE A 175 -4.34 4.53 6.62
CA ILE A 175 -3.69 5.08 5.42
C ILE A 175 -4.57 6.14 4.73
N LEU A 176 -5.89 5.94 4.65
CA LEU A 176 -6.80 6.98 4.12
C LEU A 176 -6.67 8.31 4.86
N LYS A 177 -6.71 8.26 6.20
CA LYS A 177 -6.61 9.46 7.03
C LYS A 177 -5.22 10.09 6.99
N ALA A 178 -4.16 9.29 6.90
CA ALA A 178 -2.80 9.81 6.75
C ALA A 178 -2.64 10.54 5.40
N LEU A 179 -3.15 9.97 4.31
CA LEU A 179 -3.11 10.59 2.98
C LEU A 179 -3.84 11.94 2.93
N ASP A 180 -4.96 12.09 3.66
CA ASP A 180 -5.71 13.34 3.77
C ASP A 180 -4.95 14.44 4.54
N GLN A 181 -4.03 14.03 5.44
CA GLN A 181 -3.24 14.93 6.28
C GLN A 181 -1.86 15.30 5.70
N LEU A 182 -1.38 14.56 4.69
CA LEU A 182 -0.08 14.84 4.06
C LEU A 182 -0.14 16.11 3.20
N GLU A 183 0.82 17.02 3.44
CA GLU A 183 1.02 18.17 2.56
C GLU A 183 1.52 17.73 1.17
N VAL A 184 1.26 18.55 0.14
CA VAL A 184 1.57 18.24 -1.26
C VAL A 184 3.03 17.77 -1.48
N PRO A 185 4.08 18.39 -0.90
CA PRO A 185 5.46 17.91 -1.07
C PRO A 185 5.66 16.49 -0.55
N ALA A 186 5.16 16.19 0.65
CA ALA A 186 5.26 14.87 1.27
C ALA A 186 4.43 13.82 0.49
N LEU A 187 3.20 14.18 0.10
CA LEU A 187 2.31 13.34 -0.70
C LEU A 187 2.91 13.01 -2.08
N SER A 188 3.78 13.86 -2.62
CA SER A 188 4.47 13.63 -3.90
C SER A 188 5.52 12.51 -3.83
N LEU A 189 6.05 12.22 -2.64
CA LEU A 189 6.98 11.10 -2.40
C LEU A 189 6.26 9.75 -2.38
N VAL A 190 4.94 9.73 -2.11
CA VAL A 190 4.12 8.52 -2.16
C VAL A 190 3.81 8.15 -3.60
N LYS A 191 4.44 7.08 -4.09
CA LYS A 191 4.33 6.60 -5.48
C LYS A 191 3.34 5.45 -5.67
N SER A 192 2.95 4.77 -4.60
CA SER A 192 1.94 3.71 -4.65
C SER A 192 1.19 3.61 -3.33
N VAL A 193 -0.10 3.28 -3.41
CA VAL A 193 -0.95 2.97 -2.26
C VAL A 193 -1.80 1.73 -2.60
N ILE A 194 -1.76 0.72 -1.74
CA ILE A 194 -2.62 -0.46 -1.85
C ILE A 194 -3.50 -0.54 -0.60
N LEU A 195 -4.81 -0.45 -0.80
CA LEU A 195 -5.81 -0.66 0.25
C LEU A 195 -6.51 -1.99 0.00
N VAL A 196 -6.69 -2.80 1.03
CA VAL A 196 -7.42 -4.08 0.94
C VAL A 196 -8.47 -4.13 2.03
N GLY A 197 -9.72 -4.40 1.65
CA GLY A 197 -10.81 -4.49 2.63
C GLY A 197 -11.07 -3.15 3.32
N ASN A 198 -11.00 -2.04 2.57
CA ASN A 198 -11.24 -0.71 3.09
C ASN A 198 -12.67 -0.56 3.69
N PRO A 199 -12.82 -0.35 5.01
CA PRO A 199 -14.13 -0.19 5.65
C PRO A 199 -14.89 1.06 5.20
N TYR A 200 -14.20 2.02 4.60
CA TYR A 200 -14.75 3.27 4.08
C TYR A 200 -14.83 3.31 2.56
N ARG A 201 -14.70 2.17 1.87
CA ARG A 201 -14.87 2.12 0.41
C ARG A 201 -16.21 2.71 -0.02
N ILE A 202 -16.20 3.53 -1.07
CA ILE A 202 -17.42 3.99 -1.74
C ILE A 202 -17.38 3.66 -3.25
N PRO A 203 -18.54 3.49 -3.90
CA PRO A 203 -18.61 3.15 -5.32
C PRO A 203 -18.01 4.21 -6.26
N ASN A 204 -17.68 3.78 -7.47
CA ASN A 204 -17.29 4.63 -8.62
C ASN A 204 -15.98 5.43 -8.49
N LYS A 205 -15.15 5.16 -7.48
CA LYS A 205 -13.78 5.69 -7.39
C LYS A 205 -12.91 5.09 -8.49
N LEU A 206 -11.96 5.87 -9.04
CA LEU A 206 -11.04 5.35 -10.07
C LEU A 206 -10.04 4.35 -9.48
N SER A 207 -9.69 4.50 -8.21
CA SER A 207 -8.82 3.58 -7.48
C SER A 207 -9.45 2.21 -7.21
N ASN A 208 -10.78 2.07 -7.36
CA ASN A 208 -11.48 0.84 -7.01
C ASN A 208 -11.14 -0.29 -8.00
N VAL A 209 -10.60 -1.38 -7.47
CA VAL A 209 -10.30 -2.61 -8.20
C VAL A 209 -10.89 -3.85 -7.51
N ASN A 210 -11.11 -4.89 -8.30
CA ASN A 210 -11.56 -6.20 -7.83
C ASN A 210 -10.36 -7.08 -7.45
N GLY A 211 -10.62 -8.34 -7.04
CA GLY A 211 -9.58 -9.29 -6.66
C GLY A 211 -8.54 -9.62 -7.73
N THR A 212 -8.78 -9.27 -9.01
CA THR A 212 -7.83 -9.46 -10.12
C THR A 212 -7.17 -8.17 -10.59
N ALA A 213 -7.25 -7.09 -9.78
CA ALA A 213 -6.71 -5.77 -10.08
C ALA A 213 -7.36 -5.07 -11.29
N GLN A 214 -8.51 -5.57 -11.76
CA GLN A 214 -9.29 -4.89 -12.79
C GLN A 214 -10.21 -3.86 -12.16
N ARG A 215 -10.55 -2.81 -12.91
CA ARG A 215 -11.46 -1.76 -12.45
C ARG A 215 -12.76 -2.38 -11.94
N ASP A 216 -13.09 -2.06 -10.69
CA ASP A 216 -14.31 -2.57 -10.07
C ASP A 216 -15.50 -1.68 -10.42
N HIS A 217 -16.45 -2.28 -11.13
CA HIS A 217 -17.73 -1.65 -11.49
C HIS A 217 -18.85 -2.00 -10.48
N ALA A 218 -18.57 -2.85 -9.49
CA ALA A 218 -19.52 -3.15 -8.43
C ALA A 218 -19.80 -1.90 -7.59
N LYS A 219 -21.04 -1.81 -7.10
CA LYS A 219 -21.48 -0.74 -6.19
C LYS A 219 -21.20 -1.12 -4.74
N SER A 220 -20.00 -1.64 -4.50
CA SER A 220 -19.60 -2.09 -3.18
C SER A 220 -19.37 -0.90 -2.25
N VAL A 221 -19.94 -0.98 -1.05
CA VAL A 221 -19.83 0.05 0.00
C VAL A 221 -19.23 -0.61 1.23
N GLY A 222 -18.22 0.02 1.81
CA GLY A 222 -17.61 -0.45 3.04
C GLY A 222 -18.56 -0.33 4.23
N MET A 223 -18.43 -1.26 5.19
CA MET A 223 -19.31 -1.35 6.36
C MET A 223 -19.36 -0.04 7.18
N PHE A 224 -18.22 0.61 7.36
CA PHE A 224 -18.14 1.88 8.11
C PHE A 224 -18.60 3.07 7.28
N ALA A 225 -18.38 3.06 5.95
CA ALA A 225 -18.98 4.06 5.06
C ALA A 225 -20.51 4.01 5.13
N MET A 226 -21.12 2.82 5.10
CA MET A 226 -22.58 2.70 5.23
C MET A 226 -23.08 3.31 6.54
N SER A 227 -22.45 2.96 7.66
CA SER A 227 -22.81 3.48 8.99
C SER A 227 -22.64 5.00 9.09
N ALA A 228 -21.53 5.54 8.57
CA ALA A 228 -21.27 6.98 8.56
C ALA A 228 -22.28 7.74 7.69
N ILE A 229 -22.63 7.23 6.50
CA ILE A 229 -23.64 7.82 5.62
C ILE A 229 -25.01 7.86 6.31
N GLN A 230 -25.43 6.76 6.93
CA GLN A 230 -26.69 6.69 7.68
C GLN A 230 -26.73 7.70 8.83
N ASN A 231 -25.60 7.87 9.53
CA ASN A 231 -25.46 8.80 10.65
C ASN A 231 -25.09 10.23 10.23
N LYS A 232 -25.09 10.54 8.92
CA LYS A 232 -24.68 11.85 8.37
C LYS A 232 -23.31 12.33 8.90
N SER A 233 -22.42 11.39 9.18
CA SER A 233 -21.07 11.64 9.68
C SER A 233 -20.07 11.68 8.52
N THR A 234 -18.90 12.26 8.76
CA THR A 234 -17.83 12.31 7.75
C THR A 234 -17.35 10.91 7.40
N VAL A 235 -17.24 10.63 6.10
CA VAL A 235 -16.61 9.43 5.56
C VAL A 235 -15.17 9.78 5.17
N PRO A 236 -14.14 9.21 5.82
CA PRO A 236 -12.76 9.35 5.35
C PRO A 236 -12.65 8.88 3.90
N GLN A 237 -12.05 9.69 3.04
CA GLN A 237 -11.97 9.45 1.60
C GLN A 237 -10.66 9.93 1.03
N LEU A 238 -10.23 9.30 -0.06
CA LEU A 238 -9.19 9.85 -0.92
C LEU A 238 -9.68 11.17 -1.52
N SER A 239 -8.80 12.17 -1.56
CA SER A 239 -9.01 13.36 -2.37
C SER A 239 -9.18 12.99 -3.84
N THR A 240 -9.85 13.83 -4.60
CA THR A 240 -10.10 13.59 -6.03
C THR A 240 -8.80 13.38 -6.80
N ASP A 241 -7.78 14.19 -6.53
CA ASP A 241 -6.49 14.10 -7.20
C ASP A 241 -5.76 12.80 -6.89
N VAL A 242 -5.84 12.33 -5.64
CA VAL A 242 -5.21 11.06 -5.24
C VAL A 242 -5.95 9.87 -5.85
N ASP A 243 -7.29 9.86 -5.83
CA ASP A 243 -8.11 8.82 -6.48
C ASP A 243 -7.82 8.71 -7.98
N GLN A 244 -7.65 9.84 -8.66
CA GLN A 244 -7.45 9.89 -10.11
C GLN A 244 -5.99 9.75 -10.54
N SER A 245 -5.04 9.79 -9.61
CA SER A 245 -3.60 9.76 -9.91
C SER A 245 -3.10 8.47 -10.54
N GLY A 246 -3.87 7.37 -10.46
CA GLY A 246 -3.44 6.03 -10.87
C GLY A 246 -2.45 5.36 -9.91
N LYS A 247 -2.10 6.02 -8.79
CA LYS A 247 -1.17 5.47 -7.80
C LYS A 247 -1.85 4.66 -6.69
N VAL A 248 -3.17 4.69 -6.61
CA VAL A 248 -3.95 4.00 -5.57
C VAL A 248 -4.74 2.85 -6.16
N LEU A 249 -4.65 1.68 -5.53
CA LEU A 249 -5.49 0.52 -5.79
C LEU A 249 -6.23 0.15 -4.50
N ASP A 250 -7.54 0.31 -4.50
CA ASP A 250 -8.44 -0.10 -3.41
C ASP A 250 -9.14 -1.40 -3.81
N TYR A 251 -8.68 -2.52 -3.24
CA TYR A 251 -9.17 -3.86 -3.48
C TYR A 251 -10.38 -4.18 -2.61
N CYS A 252 -11.45 -4.55 -3.29
CA CYS A 252 -12.55 -5.31 -2.71
C CYS A 252 -12.35 -6.79 -3.04
N LEU A 253 -12.02 -7.60 -2.03
CA LEU A 253 -11.98 -9.05 -2.19
C LEU A 253 -13.41 -9.57 -2.08
N GLU A 254 -14.00 -9.91 -3.23
CA GLU A 254 -15.30 -10.58 -3.28
C GLU A 254 -15.15 -11.98 -2.68
N VAL A 255 -15.90 -12.27 -1.62
CA VAL A 255 -16.06 -13.64 -1.14
C VAL A 255 -17.39 -14.13 -1.68
N SER A 256 -17.34 -15.02 -2.67
CA SER A 256 -18.50 -15.80 -3.09
C SER A 256 -18.93 -16.68 -1.91
N LEU A 257 -20.04 -16.30 -1.25
CA LEU A 257 -20.78 -17.16 -0.32
C LEU A 257 -21.55 -18.25 -1.08
#